data_AF-A0A962IDX3-F1
#
_entry.id   AF-A0A962IDX3-F1
#
_cell.length_a   1.000
_cell.length_b   1.000
_cell.length_c   1.000
_cell.angle_alpha   90.00
_cell.angle_beta   90.00
_cell.angle_gamma   90.00
#
_symmetry.space_group_name_H-M   'P 1'
#
loop_
_entity.id
_entity.type
_entity.pdbx_description
1 polymer ?
#
loop_
_entity_poly.entity_id
_entity_poly.type
_entity_poly.pdbx_seq_one_letter_code
_entity_poly.pdbx_strand_id
1 'polypeptide(L)'
;SGINNGPNLGDDVLYSGTVAAAMEGRFLGYPALAVSLNTKDSRYIPTAVQAVTYLLERLPLYAGRSQMILNINVPARHWDAVQGFRVTRLGQRHKGEPVIRSRDPRGNEIFWVGPVGSAADAGEGTDFHAVENGFVSITPIHSDLTRHQALDMTADWLRTSA
;
A
#
# COMPACT_ATOMS: atom_id res chain seq x y z
N SER A 1 -0.79 12.27 -1.35
CA SER A 1 -0.33 11.95 0.02
C SER A 1 1.04 11.27 -0.06
N GLY A 2 1.98 11.64 0.80
CA GLY A 2 3.38 11.17 0.75
C GLY A 2 4.38 12.31 0.55
N ILE A 3 5.67 12.04 0.30
CA ILE A 3 6.30 10.72 0.16
C ILE A 3 6.56 10.11 1.54
N ASN A 4 6.00 8.93 1.82
CA ASN A 4 6.24 8.22 3.08
C ASN A 4 7.67 7.69 3.16
N ASN A 5 8.31 7.81 4.33
CA ASN A 5 9.66 7.27 4.59
C ASN A 5 9.60 5.79 4.98
N GLY A 6 9.13 4.96 4.06
CA GLY A 6 8.94 3.54 4.23
C GLY A 6 7.84 2.99 3.30
N PRO A 7 7.87 1.69 2.99
CA PRO A 7 6.90 1.08 2.08
C PRO A 7 5.49 1.03 2.67
N ASN A 8 4.50 0.98 1.79
CA ASN A 8 3.13 0.57 2.09
C ASN A 8 2.74 -0.52 1.07
N LEU A 9 3.18 -1.77 1.32
CA LEU A 9 3.05 -2.91 0.40
C LEU A 9 2.09 -3.95 1.00
N GLY A 10 1.31 -4.61 0.13
CA GLY A 10 0.37 -5.64 0.56
C GLY A 10 -0.60 -5.15 1.64
N ASP A 11 -0.67 -5.89 2.74
CA ASP A 11 -1.57 -5.63 3.87
C ASP A 11 -1.26 -4.33 4.62
N ASP A 12 -0.04 -3.75 4.46
CA ASP A 12 0.34 -2.48 5.09
C ASP A 12 -0.60 -1.33 4.66
N VAL A 13 -1.21 -1.46 3.48
CA VAL A 13 -2.15 -0.50 2.90
C VAL A 13 -3.35 -0.23 3.83
N LEU A 14 -3.84 -1.24 4.55
CA LEU A 14 -5.02 -1.10 5.43
C LEU A 14 -4.75 -0.23 6.67
N TYR A 15 -3.49 -0.17 7.10
CA TYR A 15 -3.09 0.54 8.33
C TYR A 15 -2.35 1.85 8.05
N SER A 16 -2.17 2.17 6.77
CA SER A 16 -1.33 3.29 6.35
C SER A 16 -2.07 4.62 6.44
N GLY A 17 -1.57 5.53 7.27
CA GLY A 17 -2.02 6.93 7.27
C GLY A 17 -1.77 7.65 5.93
N THR A 18 -0.73 7.26 5.19
CA THR A 18 -0.47 7.84 3.85
C THR A 18 -1.56 7.45 2.87
N VAL A 19 -1.97 6.18 2.88
CA VAL A 19 -3.07 5.70 2.03
C VAL A 19 -4.41 6.27 2.49
N ALA A 20 -4.66 6.33 3.79
CA ALA A 20 -5.89 6.90 4.34
C ALA A 20 -6.10 8.36 3.87
N ALA A 21 -5.06 9.20 3.90
CA ALA A 21 -5.17 10.57 3.39
C ALA A 21 -5.46 10.64 1.87
N ALA A 22 -5.02 9.66 1.08
CA ALA A 22 -5.41 9.56 -0.34
C ALA A 22 -6.87 9.10 -0.48
N MET A 23 -7.35 8.18 0.35
CA MET A 23 -8.75 7.77 0.38
C MET A 23 -9.69 8.95 0.64
N GLU A 24 -9.31 9.87 1.54
CA GLU A 24 -10.08 11.10 1.79
C GLU A 24 -10.14 12.02 0.57
N GLY A 25 -9.02 12.21 -0.14
CA GLY A 25 -9.02 12.96 -1.40
C GLY A 25 -9.99 12.37 -2.44
N ARG A 26 -10.07 11.04 -2.52
CA ARG A 26 -11.05 10.35 -3.35
C ARG A 26 -12.48 10.57 -2.87
N PHE A 27 -12.72 10.56 -1.57
CA PHE A 27 -14.06 10.79 -1.01
C PHE A 27 -14.61 12.16 -1.44
N LEU A 28 -13.73 13.16 -1.58
CA LEU A 28 -14.05 14.49 -2.10
C LEU A 28 -14.20 14.54 -3.64
N GLY A 29 -14.12 13.41 -4.34
CA GLY A 29 -14.33 13.29 -5.79
C GLY A 29 -13.09 13.53 -6.65
N TYR A 30 -11.90 13.54 -6.06
CA TYR A 30 -10.64 13.75 -6.79
C TYR A 30 -9.88 12.43 -7.03
N PRO A 31 -9.10 12.31 -8.13
CA PRO A 31 -8.12 11.25 -8.23
C PRO A 31 -7.06 11.42 -7.13
N ALA A 32 -6.67 10.31 -6.49
CA ALA A 32 -5.77 10.36 -5.34
C ALA A 32 -4.56 9.43 -5.47
N LEU A 33 -3.37 9.96 -5.15
CA LEU A 33 -2.11 9.22 -5.14
C LEU A 33 -1.59 9.10 -3.70
N ALA A 34 -1.30 7.87 -3.27
CA ALA A 34 -0.54 7.58 -2.06
C ALA A 34 0.85 7.12 -2.46
N VAL A 35 1.89 7.82 -1.99
CA VAL A 35 3.27 7.60 -2.47
C VAL A 35 4.17 7.25 -1.30
N SER A 36 4.88 6.13 -1.45
CA SER A 36 5.83 5.58 -0.49
C SER A 36 7.18 5.32 -1.14
N LEU A 37 8.25 5.51 -0.37
CA LEU A 37 9.59 5.08 -0.74
C LEU A 37 9.90 3.73 -0.07
N ASN A 38 10.36 2.74 -0.83
CA ASN A 38 10.68 1.39 -0.34
C ASN A 38 12.00 1.32 0.45
N THR A 39 12.27 2.34 1.27
CA THR A 39 13.38 2.42 2.21
C THR A 39 13.13 3.56 3.19
N LYS A 40 13.87 3.56 4.31
CA LYS A 40 13.93 4.68 5.26
C LYS A 40 15.05 5.68 4.94
N ASP A 41 15.86 5.36 3.92
CA ASP A 41 17.00 6.17 3.49
C ASP A 41 16.52 7.33 2.60
N SER A 42 16.60 8.54 3.13
CA SER A 42 16.12 9.77 2.49
C SER A 42 16.88 10.15 1.23
N ARG A 43 18.05 9.55 0.96
CA ARG A 43 18.84 9.86 -0.25
C ARG A 43 18.12 9.53 -1.56
N TYR A 44 17.10 8.66 -1.51
CA TYR A 44 16.30 8.26 -2.67
C TYR A 44 14.99 9.03 -2.81
N ILE A 45 14.71 10.00 -1.93
CA ILE A 45 13.55 10.91 -2.08
C ILE A 45 13.50 11.57 -3.47
N PRO A 46 14.62 12.03 -4.07
CA PRO A 46 14.59 12.58 -5.42
C PRO A 46 14.02 11.62 -6.48
N THR A 47 14.28 10.32 -6.36
CA THR A 47 13.70 9.30 -7.25
C THR A 47 12.18 9.24 -7.14
N ALA A 48 11.65 9.34 -5.91
CA ALA A 48 10.21 9.36 -5.69
C ALA A 48 9.56 10.65 -6.20
N VAL A 49 10.24 11.80 -6.09
CA VAL A 49 9.78 13.07 -6.69
C VAL A 49 9.69 12.93 -8.21
N GLN A 50 10.70 12.37 -8.88
CA GLN A 50 10.68 12.15 -10.32
C GLN A 50 9.52 11.22 -10.75
N ALA A 51 9.32 10.12 -10.04
CA ALA A 51 8.21 9.21 -10.29
C ALA A 51 6.84 9.90 -10.15
N VAL A 52 6.66 10.72 -9.11
CA VAL A 52 5.41 11.47 -8.88
C VAL A 52 5.17 12.50 -9.97
N THR A 53 6.18 13.31 -10.33
CA THR A 53 6.05 14.29 -11.42
C THR A 53 5.65 13.62 -12.72
N TYR A 54 6.32 12.52 -13.08
CA TYR A 54 5.99 11.73 -14.27
C TYR A 54 4.52 11.25 -14.28
N LEU A 55 4.01 10.80 -13.13
CA LEU A 55 2.63 10.31 -12.99
C LEU A 55 1.61 11.45 -13.01
N LEU A 56 1.90 12.59 -12.37
CA LEU A 56 1.02 13.75 -12.36
C LEU A 56 0.78 14.32 -13.76
N GLU A 57 1.80 14.35 -14.61
CA GLU A 57 1.68 14.77 -16.02
C GLU A 57 0.74 13.87 -16.83
N ARG A 58 0.65 12.58 -16.48
CA ARG A 58 -0.13 11.56 -17.19
C ARG A 58 -1.51 11.34 -16.57
N LEU A 59 -1.73 11.76 -15.34
CA LEU A 59 -2.98 11.59 -14.61
C LEU A 59 -4.22 12.09 -15.39
N PRO A 60 -4.16 13.21 -16.15
CA PRO A 60 -5.30 13.65 -16.97
C PRO A 60 -5.71 12.67 -18.08
N LEU A 61 -4.79 11.80 -18.53
CA LEU A 61 -5.02 10.81 -19.59
C LEU A 61 -5.68 9.52 -19.08
N TYR A 62 -5.75 9.33 -17.76
CA TYR A 62 -6.25 8.10 -17.17
C TYR A 62 -7.80 8.06 -17.16
N ALA A 63 -8.39 7.06 -17.83
CA ALA A 63 -9.84 6.88 -17.92
C ALA A 63 -10.46 6.52 -16.56
N GLY A 64 -11.68 7.00 -16.25
CA GLY A 64 -12.34 6.71 -14.97
C GLY A 64 -11.85 7.56 -13.77
N ARG A 65 -11.29 8.74 -14.07
CA ARG A 65 -10.65 9.70 -13.15
C ARG A 65 -11.35 10.00 -11.80
N SER A 66 -12.68 9.88 -11.72
CA SER A 66 -13.42 10.53 -10.63
C SER A 66 -13.34 9.82 -9.28
N GLN A 67 -12.83 8.59 -9.19
CA GLN A 67 -12.88 7.82 -7.94
C GLN A 67 -11.70 6.86 -7.72
N MET A 68 -10.58 7.05 -8.43
CA MET A 68 -9.44 6.15 -8.32
C MET A 68 -8.46 6.56 -7.23
N ILE A 69 -7.97 5.56 -6.49
CA ILE A 69 -6.85 5.69 -5.57
C ILE A 69 -5.73 4.81 -6.09
N LEU A 70 -4.55 5.39 -6.30
CA LEU A 70 -3.34 4.66 -6.68
C LEU A 70 -2.38 4.60 -5.49
N ASN A 71 -2.08 3.38 -5.03
CA ASN A 71 -0.98 3.12 -4.10
C ASN A 71 0.31 2.94 -4.89
N ILE A 72 1.30 3.79 -4.64
CA ILE A 72 2.56 3.85 -5.39
C ILE A 72 3.71 3.59 -4.44
N ASN A 73 4.54 2.59 -4.75
CA ASN A 73 5.78 2.33 -4.04
C ASN A 73 6.98 2.49 -4.98
N VAL A 74 7.91 3.35 -4.60
CA VAL A 74 9.10 3.69 -5.38
C VAL A 74 10.30 2.88 -4.84
N PRO A 75 11.09 2.21 -5.70
CA PRO A 75 12.23 1.42 -5.27
C PRO A 75 13.35 2.31 -4.70
N ALA A 76 14.16 1.76 -3.80
CA ALA A 76 15.31 2.42 -3.20
C ALA A 76 16.52 2.47 -4.16
N ARG A 77 16.35 3.13 -5.30
CA ARG A 77 17.35 3.23 -6.38
C ARG A 77 17.46 4.68 -6.85
N HIS A 78 18.61 5.08 -7.38
CA HIS A 78 18.72 6.34 -8.12
C HIS A 78 17.85 6.27 -9.39
N TRP A 79 17.34 7.42 -9.84
CA TRP A 79 16.41 7.49 -10.97
C TRP A 79 16.90 6.76 -12.21
N ASP A 80 18.18 6.93 -12.57
CA ASP A 80 18.77 6.30 -13.75
C ASP A 80 18.86 4.76 -13.67
N ALA A 81 18.68 4.19 -12.47
CA ALA A 81 18.65 2.76 -12.23
C ALA A 81 17.22 2.19 -12.05
N VAL A 82 16.18 3.04 -12.10
CA VAL A 82 14.78 2.61 -12.08
C VAL A 82 14.45 1.94 -13.41
N GLN A 83 13.93 0.71 -13.35
CA GLN A 83 13.66 -0.13 -14.53
C GLN A 83 12.37 0.27 -15.28
N GLY A 84 11.58 1.17 -14.70
CA GLY A 84 10.33 1.68 -15.25
C GLY A 84 9.17 1.56 -14.25
N PHE A 85 7.95 1.53 -14.79
CA PHE A 85 6.71 1.45 -14.02
C PHE A 85 6.01 0.11 -14.27
N ARG A 86 5.38 -0.45 -13.23
CA ARG A 86 4.58 -1.68 -13.32
C ARG A 86 3.25 -1.48 -12.62
N VAL A 87 2.17 -1.84 -13.30
CA VAL A 87 0.87 -2.04 -12.65
C VAL A 87 0.93 -3.35 -11.88
N THR A 88 0.50 -3.32 -10.63
CA THR A 88 0.64 -4.44 -9.70
C THR A 88 -0.66 -4.72 -8.97
N ARG A 89 -0.78 -5.91 -8.39
CA ARG A 89 -1.75 -6.22 -7.33
C ARG A 89 -1.07 -6.17 -5.97
N LEU A 90 -1.84 -6.03 -4.90
CA LEU A 90 -1.33 -6.19 -3.54
C LEU A 90 -0.83 -7.63 -3.36
N GLY A 91 0.41 -7.78 -2.89
CA GLY A 91 0.88 -9.04 -2.32
C GLY A 91 0.38 -9.22 -0.89
N GLN A 92 0.92 -10.20 -0.18
CA GLN A 92 0.53 -10.51 1.20
C GLN A 92 1.76 -10.72 2.06
N ARG A 93 1.64 -10.37 3.34
CA ARG A 93 2.66 -10.72 4.34
C ARG A 93 2.23 -11.95 5.12
N HIS A 94 3.19 -12.66 5.69
CA HIS A 94 2.92 -13.58 6.79
C HIS A 94 2.36 -12.80 7.98
N LYS A 95 1.65 -13.52 8.86
CA LYS A 95 1.14 -12.95 10.11
C LYS A 95 2.27 -12.23 10.85
N GLY A 96 1.98 -11.05 11.40
CA GLY A 96 2.94 -10.29 12.20
C GLY A 96 3.51 -11.13 13.34
N GLU A 97 4.74 -10.81 13.72
CA GLU A 97 5.42 -11.50 14.79
C GLU A 97 4.69 -11.30 16.13
N PRO A 98 4.85 -12.22 17.10
CA PRO A 98 4.21 -12.10 18.41
C PRO A 98 4.53 -10.78 19.12
N VAL A 99 3.61 -10.37 19.99
CA VAL A 99 3.81 -9.21 20.88
C VAL A 99 5.08 -9.37 21.72
N ILE A 100 5.84 -8.29 21.85
CA ILE A 100 7.08 -8.30 22.63
C ILE A 100 6.77 -7.78 24.03
N ARG A 101 6.81 -8.69 25.02
CA ARG A 101 6.63 -8.36 26.43
C ARG A 101 7.91 -7.73 26.99
N SER A 102 7.78 -6.62 27.72
CA SER A 102 8.89 -5.93 28.37
C SER A 102 8.45 -5.29 29.69
N ARG A 103 9.36 -4.59 30.36
CA ARG A 103 9.06 -3.79 31.56
C ARG A 103 9.49 -2.34 31.36
N ASP A 104 8.68 -1.42 31.87
CA ASP A 104 9.07 -0.02 31.95
C ASP A 104 10.12 0.20 33.08
N PRO A 105 10.74 1.39 33.16
CA PRO A 105 11.70 1.71 34.23
C PRO A 105 11.14 1.68 35.65
N ARG A 106 9.81 1.59 35.82
CA ARG A 106 9.12 1.50 37.12
C ARG A 106 8.73 0.05 37.45
N GLY A 107 9.09 -0.91 36.60
CA GLY A 107 8.80 -2.33 36.76
C GLY A 107 7.40 -2.75 36.27
N ASN A 108 6.60 -1.84 35.72
CA ASN A 108 5.29 -2.19 35.15
C ASN A 108 5.47 -2.96 33.86
N GLU A 109 4.55 -3.88 33.61
CA GLU A 109 4.54 -4.66 32.39
C GLU A 109 4.07 -3.82 31.20
N ILE A 110 4.79 -3.91 30.09
CA ILE A 110 4.46 -3.24 28.83
C ILE A 110 4.55 -4.23 27.68
N PHE A 111 3.82 -3.93 26.60
CA PHE A 111 3.71 -4.78 25.43
C PHE A 111 3.92 -3.95 24.17
N TRP A 112 4.90 -4.34 23.36
CA TRP A 112 5.15 -3.73 22.05
C TRP A 112 4.53 -4.59 20.95
N VAL A 113 3.87 -3.93 19.98
CA VAL A 113 3.40 -4.60 18.76
C VAL A 113 4.61 -5.21 18.06
N GLY A 114 4.51 -6.50 17.73
CA GLY A 114 5.57 -7.23 17.02
C GLY A 114 5.78 -6.66 15.61
N PRO A 115 6.98 -6.85 15.03
CA PRO A 115 7.24 -6.42 13.66
C PRO A 115 6.30 -7.10 12.66
N VAL A 116 6.10 -6.44 11.51
CA VAL A 116 5.34 -7.02 10.39
C VAL A 116 6.03 -8.28 9.88
N GLY A 117 5.24 -9.26 9.44
CA GLY A 117 5.77 -10.51 8.90
C GLY A 117 6.54 -10.32 7.59
N SER A 118 7.35 -11.32 7.24
CA SER A 118 7.98 -11.42 5.92
C SER A 118 6.94 -11.55 4.81
N ALA A 119 7.32 -11.27 3.56
CA ALA A 119 6.39 -11.39 2.44
C ALA A 119 6.02 -12.86 2.19
N ALA A 120 4.73 -13.17 2.17
CA ALA A 120 4.18 -14.51 1.93
C ALA A 120 3.79 -14.71 0.46
N ASP A 121 3.18 -13.68 -0.14
CA ASP A 121 2.92 -13.61 -1.58
C ASP A 121 3.67 -12.41 -2.16
N ALA A 122 4.84 -12.69 -2.73
CA ALA A 122 5.74 -11.74 -3.37
C ALA A 122 6.15 -12.20 -4.78
N GLY A 123 5.29 -12.98 -5.43
CA GLY A 123 5.53 -13.47 -6.79
C GLY A 123 5.39 -12.37 -7.85
N GLU A 124 5.68 -12.73 -9.10
CA GLU A 124 5.50 -11.81 -10.23
C GLU A 124 4.09 -11.20 -10.26
N GLY A 125 4.00 -9.91 -10.57
CA GLY A 125 2.76 -9.14 -10.59
C GLY A 125 2.37 -8.51 -9.24
N THR A 126 3.02 -8.90 -8.14
CA THR A 126 2.85 -8.23 -6.84
C THR A 126 3.62 -6.92 -6.74
N ASP A 127 3.16 -6.04 -5.86
CA ASP A 127 3.84 -4.81 -5.48
C ASP A 127 5.22 -5.07 -4.86
N PHE A 128 5.35 -6.09 -3.99
CA PHE A 128 6.64 -6.54 -3.45
C PHE A 128 7.64 -6.90 -4.55
N HIS A 129 7.23 -7.75 -5.50
CA HIS A 129 8.11 -8.19 -6.57
C HIS A 129 8.59 -7.03 -7.45
N ALA A 130 7.69 -6.10 -7.78
CA ALA A 130 8.04 -4.95 -8.62
C ALA A 130 9.12 -4.07 -7.98
N VAL A 131 8.96 -3.70 -6.71
CA VAL A 131 9.93 -2.81 -6.05
C VAL A 131 11.28 -3.47 -5.79
N GLU A 132 11.30 -4.77 -5.49
CA GLU A 132 12.54 -5.54 -5.34
C GLU A 132 13.33 -5.56 -6.66
N ASN A 133 12.63 -5.75 -7.77
CA ASN A 133 13.18 -5.75 -9.12
C ASN A 133 13.41 -4.34 -9.71
N GLY A 134 13.28 -3.28 -8.90
CA GLY A 134 13.64 -1.92 -9.31
C GLY A 134 12.61 -1.20 -10.18
N PHE A 135 11.36 -1.68 -10.20
CA PHE A 135 10.25 -0.97 -10.84
C PHE A 135 9.48 -0.14 -9.81
N VAL A 136 8.90 0.99 -10.26
CA VAL A 136 7.87 1.70 -9.50
C VAL A 136 6.59 0.87 -9.58
N SER A 137 6.11 0.40 -8.43
CA SER A 137 4.85 -0.32 -8.30
C SER A 137 3.69 0.67 -8.26
N ILE A 138 2.63 0.40 -9.03
CA ILE A 138 1.39 1.16 -9.05
C ILE A 138 0.22 0.18 -8.90
N THR A 139 -0.43 0.20 -7.74
CA THR A 139 -1.58 -0.66 -7.45
C THR A 139 -2.84 0.19 -7.36
N PRO A 140 -3.82 0.04 -8.27
CA PRO A 140 -5.15 0.63 -8.08
C PRO A 140 -5.86 -0.08 -6.92
N ILE A 141 -6.38 0.68 -5.96
CA ILE A 141 -7.07 0.13 -4.79
C ILE A 141 -8.52 0.61 -4.72
N HIS A 142 -9.38 -0.25 -4.16
CA HIS A 142 -10.77 0.07 -3.89
C HIS A 142 -10.91 0.85 -2.58
N SER A 143 -11.95 1.68 -2.47
CA SER A 143 -12.41 2.21 -1.18
C SER A 143 -13.63 1.47 -0.63
N ASP A 144 -14.38 0.81 -1.51
CA ASP A 144 -15.55 0.03 -1.12
C ASP A 144 -15.05 -1.35 -0.66
N LEU A 145 -15.17 -1.59 0.64
CA LEU A 145 -14.79 -2.85 1.26
C LEU A 145 -15.89 -3.90 1.18
N THR A 146 -17.05 -3.58 0.58
CA THR A 146 -18.13 -4.53 0.36
C THR A 146 -17.64 -5.64 -0.54
N ARG A 147 -17.65 -6.88 -0.02
CA ARG A 147 -17.39 -8.06 -0.82
C ARG A 147 -18.66 -8.41 -1.61
N HIS A 148 -18.92 -7.67 -2.69
CA HIS A 148 -20.14 -7.80 -3.52
C HIS A 148 -20.43 -9.25 -3.95
N GLN A 149 -19.39 -10.03 -4.29
CA GLN A 149 -19.51 -11.44 -4.67
C GLN A 149 -20.03 -12.37 -3.55
N ALA A 150 -20.03 -11.92 -2.29
CA ALA A 150 -20.47 -12.69 -1.14
C ALA A 150 -21.86 -12.27 -0.62
N LEU A 151 -22.50 -11.26 -1.23
CA LEU A 151 -23.79 -10.76 -0.76
C LEU A 151 -24.89 -11.81 -0.88
N ASP A 152 -25.02 -12.45 -2.05
CA ASP A 152 -26.05 -13.47 -2.29
C ASP A 152 -25.85 -14.68 -1.36
N MET A 153 -24.62 -15.18 -1.25
CA MET A 153 -24.27 -16.29 -0.35
C MET A 153 -24.60 -15.97 1.12
N THR A 154 -24.32 -14.75 1.57
CA THR A 154 -24.64 -14.32 2.95
C THR A 154 -26.15 -14.21 3.16
N ALA A 155 -26.89 -13.73 2.16
CA ALA A 155 -28.34 -13.63 2.22
C ALA A 155 -29.02 -15.00 2.27
N ASP A 156 -28.51 -15.97 1.50
CA ASP A 156 -29.03 -17.34 1.48
C ASP A 156 -28.78 -18.08 2.81
N TRP A 157 -27.59 -17.89 3.40
CA TRP A 157 -27.27 -18.45 4.73
C TRP A 157 -28.29 -18.01 5.79
N LEU A 158 -28.69 -16.73 5.81
CA LEU A 158 -29.68 -16.21 6.77
C LEU A 158 -31.09 -16.78 6.58
N ARG A 159 -31.44 -17.20 5.35
CA ARG A 159 -32.78 -17.76 5.03
C ARG A 159 -32.87 -19.25 5.35
N THR A 160 -31.75 -19.93 5.51
CA THR A 160 -31.72 -21.36 5.77
C THR A 160 -32.08 -21.57 7.25
N SER A 161 -33.31 -21.98 7.53
CA SER A 161 -33.72 -22.44 8.86
C SER A 161 -32.93 -23.70 9.24
N ALA A 162 -32.46 -23.77 10.48
CA ALA A 162 -31.84 -24.97 11.05
C ALA A 162 -32.81 -26.14 11.13
#